data_AF-A0AAJ7W9F8-F1
#
_entry.id   AF-A0AAJ7W9F8-F1
#
_cell.length_a   1.000
_cell.length_b   1.000
_cell.length_c   1.000
_cell.angle_alpha   90.00
_cell.angle_beta   90.00
_cell.angle_gamma   90.00
#
_symmetry.space_group_name_H-M   'P 1'
#
loop_
_entity.id
_entity.type
_entity.pdbx_description
1 polymer ?
#
loop_
_entity_poly.entity_id
_entity_poly.type
_entity_poly.pdbx_seq_one_letter_code
_entity_poly.pdbx_strand_id
1 'polypeptide(L)'
;MNRQFARNTENERTYLVAIVPQDFPKVLMKFAETEEFGDALSECVLRYTEEARKQKSLNYTRPSFLNFHQKNGGILLTCETEETVRWIKVAIKHVRMRNGRELKVEERQALDNRFLAEGRCTHSRYNGRNILETIMKYNRGLDTSRWIVTREKQTRTGLIITIELEGRSVGTLRKLRNKIPLDQSRVHRFNVISVTPSMRDINQERNEGLTLDVTDDDFGPLLGGEGGYSPESPTSEYSQCDRSTSTSFDTDGDEFILSAELDRFTNMDIDVEPEKHEPTARGTLQQKPMLRLKRQKKEPR
;
A
#
# COMPACT_ATOMS: atom_id res chain seq x y z
N MET A 1 24.04 -8.44 -41.50
CA MET A 1 23.63 -9.46 -40.50
C MET A 1 23.18 -8.71 -39.25
N ASN A 2 21.86 -8.56 -39.06
CA ASN A 2 21.28 -7.83 -37.94
C ASN A 2 21.20 -8.75 -36.72
N ARG A 3 22.03 -8.49 -35.70
CA ARG A 3 21.82 -9.06 -34.36
C ARG A 3 20.63 -8.34 -33.72
N GLN A 4 19.52 -9.05 -33.60
CA GLN A 4 18.39 -8.66 -32.77
C GLN A 4 18.84 -8.70 -31.31
N PHE A 5 18.81 -7.56 -30.63
CA PHE A 5 18.76 -7.52 -29.17
C PHE A 5 17.36 -7.97 -28.74
N ALA A 6 17.15 -9.28 -28.69
CA ALA A 6 16.12 -9.83 -27.84
C ALA A 6 16.57 -9.58 -26.40
N ARG A 7 16.11 -8.47 -25.79
CA ARG A 7 16.06 -8.40 -24.33
C ARG A 7 15.07 -9.47 -23.91
N ASN A 8 15.61 -10.64 -23.55
CA ASN A 8 14.99 -11.51 -22.58
C ASN A 8 14.92 -10.71 -21.28
N THR A 9 13.90 -9.87 -21.10
CA THR A 9 13.43 -9.53 -19.76
C THR A 9 12.78 -10.80 -19.25
N GLU A 10 13.62 -11.64 -18.64
CA GLU A 10 13.19 -12.72 -17.77
C GLU A 10 12.10 -12.18 -16.85
N ASN A 11 11.09 -13.01 -16.64
CA ASN A 11 9.98 -12.75 -15.74
C ASN A 11 10.50 -12.55 -14.31
N GLU A 12 11.03 -11.38 -13.98
CA GLU A 12 11.19 -10.94 -12.59
C GLU A 12 9.78 -10.95 -12.01
N ARG A 13 9.49 -11.99 -11.23
CA ARG A 13 8.26 -12.13 -10.49
C ARG A 13 8.25 -11.03 -9.44
N THR A 14 7.78 -9.86 -9.84
CA THR A 14 7.54 -8.75 -8.92
C THR A 14 6.36 -9.12 -8.04
N TYR A 15 6.60 -9.19 -6.73
CA TYR A 15 5.57 -9.50 -5.76
C TYR A 15 4.87 -8.20 -5.38
N LEU A 16 3.59 -8.07 -5.74
CA LEU A 16 2.83 -6.85 -5.56
C LEU A 16 1.72 -7.05 -4.54
N VAL A 17 1.62 -6.16 -3.55
CA VAL A 17 0.55 -6.14 -2.57
C VAL A 17 -0.11 -4.76 -2.51
N ALA A 18 -1.42 -4.74 -2.27
CA ALA A 18 -2.15 -3.51 -2.03
C ALA A 18 -2.24 -3.26 -0.52
N ILE A 19 -1.97 -2.03 -0.11
CA ILE A 19 -2.17 -1.57 1.26
C ILE A 19 -3.25 -0.50 1.24
N VAL A 20 -4.31 -0.74 1.99
CA VAL A 20 -5.50 0.13 1.99
C VAL A 20 -5.97 0.41 3.41
N PRO A 21 -6.74 1.49 3.62
CA PRO A 21 -7.49 1.68 4.86
C PRO A 21 -8.36 0.46 5.22
N GLN A 22 -8.53 0.21 6.52
CA GLN A 22 -9.43 -0.84 7.00
C GLN A 22 -10.85 -0.73 6.39
N ASP A 23 -11.35 0.51 6.26
CA ASP A 23 -12.67 0.84 5.69
C ASP A 23 -12.69 0.99 4.16
N PHE A 24 -11.65 0.58 3.44
CA PHE A 24 -11.64 0.62 1.98
C PHE A 24 -12.76 -0.26 1.38
N PRO A 25 -13.50 0.19 0.34
CA PRO A 25 -13.28 1.39 -0.49
C PRO A 25 -14.06 2.64 -0.05
N LYS A 26 -14.69 2.65 1.13
CA LYS A 26 -15.47 3.82 1.60
C LYS A 26 -14.57 4.99 1.95
N VAL A 27 -13.40 4.69 2.52
CA VAL A 27 -12.36 5.67 2.85
C VAL A 27 -11.16 5.44 1.96
N LEU A 28 -10.65 6.52 1.38
CA LEU A 28 -9.48 6.53 0.52
C LEU A 28 -8.31 7.20 1.22
N MET A 29 -7.12 6.65 1.03
CA MET A 29 -5.87 7.24 1.48
C MET A 29 -5.55 8.51 0.69
N LYS A 30 -5.24 9.59 1.40
CA LYS A 30 -4.80 10.87 0.83
C LYS A 30 -3.31 10.82 0.50
N PHE A 31 -2.86 11.76 -0.31
CA PHE A 31 -1.45 11.86 -0.70
C PHE A 31 -0.51 11.99 0.51
N ALA A 32 -0.81 12.91 1.45
CA ALA A 32 -0.01 13.09 2.67
C ALA A 32 0.08 11.81 3.54
N GLU A 33 -0.98 10.99 3.53
CA GLU A 33 -1.00 9.72 4.27
C GLU A 33 -0.13 8.65 3.59
N THR A 34 0.18 8.81 2.29
CA THR A 34 1.07 7.89 1.58
C THR A 34 2.53 8.15 1.92
N GLU A 35 2.93 9.42 2.07
CA GLU A 35 4.27 9.77 2.55
C GLU A 35 4.47 9.30 4.00
N GLU A 36 3.48 9.55 4.84
CA GLU A 36 3.45 9.10 6.24
C GLU A 36 3.56 7.57 6.36
N PHE A 37 2.97 6.82 5.42
CA PHE A 37 3.09 5.36 5.40
C PHE A 37 4.54 4.91 5.20
N GLY A 38 5.32 5.60 4.37
CA GLY A 38 6.73 5.27 4.15
C GLY A 38 7.56 5.38 5.44
N ASP A 39 7.34 6.46 6.20
CA ASP A 39 7.96 6.67 7.51
C ASP A 39 7.54 5.57 8.49
N ALA A 40 6.24 5.30 8.60
CA ALA A 40 5.68 4.32 9.53
C ALA A 40 6.13 2.88 9.22
N LEU A 41 6.22 2.53 7.93
CA LEU A 41 6.74 1.24 7.49
C LEU A 41 8.22 1.10 7.85
N SER A 42 9.02 2.15 7.61
CA SER A 42 10.45 2.15 7.93
C SER A 42 10.69 1.97 9.42
N GLU A 43 9.93 2.67 10.26
CA GLU A 43 9.98 2.52 11.73
C GLU A 43 9.59 1.10 12.16
N CYS A 44 8.55 0.52 11.55
CA CYS A 44 8.13 -0.85 11.82
C CYS A 44 9.21 -1.87 11.46
N VAL A 45 9.87 -1.70 10.30
CA VAL A 45 10.98 -2.55 9.88
C VAL A 45 12.14 -2.43 10.87
N LEU A 46 12.53 -1.22 11.26
CA LEU A 46 13.62 -1.00 12.22
C LEU A 46 13.37 -1.69 13.55
N ARG A 47 12.17 -1.54 14.13
CA ARG A 47 11.78 -2.22 15.37
C ARG A 47 11.88 -3.74 15.25
N TYR A 48 11.34 -4.29 14.16
CA TYR A 48 11.44 -5.73 13.87
C TYR A 48 12.91 -6.18 13.78
N THR A 49 13.78 -5.40 13.12
CA THR A 49 15.22 -5.72 13.02
C THR A 49 15.93 -5.70 14.37
N GLU A 50 15.58 -4.74 15.24
CA GLU A 50 16.16 -4.62 16.58
C GLU A 50 15.71 -5.75 17.51
N GLU A 51 14.43 -6.12 17.47
CA GLU A 51 13.88 -7.20 18.27
C GLU A 51 14.43 -8.56 17.85
N ALA A 52 14.53 -8.82 16.55
CA ALA A 52 15.15 -10.05 16.04
C ALA A 52 16.62 -10.16 16.45
N ARG A 53 17.38 -9.05 16.44
CA ARG A 53 18.76 -9.01 16.94
C ARG A 53 18.84 -9.31 18.44
N LYS A 54 17.93 -8.75 19.25
CA LYS A 54 17.87 -9.01 20.70
C LYS A 54 17.55 -10.48 21.01
N GLN A 55 16.63 -11.07 20.25
CA GLN A 55 16.19 -12.45 20.47
C GLN A 55 17.14 -13.51 19.88
N LYS A 56 18.18 -13.11 19.12
CA LYS A 56 19.06 -14.02 18.37
C LYS A 56 18.27 -15.02 17.52
N SER A 57 17.16 -14.57 16.93
CA SER A 57 16.30 -15.44 16.12
C SER A 57 17.08 -15.94 14.90
N LEU A 58 17.18 -17.26 14.75
CA LEU A 58 17.87 -17.93 13.64
C LEU A 58 17.13 -17.76 12.29
N ASN A 59 15.84 -17.39 12.32
CA ASN A 59 14.98 -17.29 11.15
C ASN A 59 14.67 -15.84 10.73
N TYR A 60 15.56 -14.91 11.08
CA TYR A 60 15.38 -13.51 10.72
C TYR A 60 15.61 -13.28 9.22
N THR A 61 14.53 -13.00 8.50
CA THR A 61 14.59 -12.42 7.15
C THR A 61 14.36 -10.91 7.25
N ARG A 62 15.32 -10.12 6.76
CA ARG A 62 15.14 -8.66 6.61
C ARG A 62 14.15 -8.40 5.47
N PRO A 63 12.99 -7.77 5.72
CA PRO A 63 12.06 -7.43 4.65
C PRO A 63 12.68 -6.41 3.70
N SER A 64 12.46 -6.61 2.39
CA SER A 64 13.02 -5.75 1.33
C SER A 64 11.94 -5.29 0.35
N PHE A 65 11.84 -3.98 0.18
CA PHE A 65 10.84 -3.32 -0.64
C PHE A 65 11.53 -2.59 -1.79
N LEU A 66 11.07 -2.85 -3.01
CA LEU A 66 11.63 -2.24 -4.22
C LEU A 66 11.07 -0.84 -4.45
N ASN A 67 9.76 -0.68 -4.27
CA ASN A 67 9.07 0.58 -4.51
C ASN A 67 7.69 0.58 -3.84
N PHE A 68 7.13 1.74 -3.56
CA PHE A 68 5.72 1.91 -3.26
C PHE A 68 5.18 3.18 -3.91
N HIS A 69 3.93 3.15 -4.38
CA HIS A 69 3.29 4.34 -4.93
C HIS A 69 1.80 4.34 -4.64
N GLN A 70 1.23 5.54 -4.58
CA GLN A 70 -0.21 5.70 -4.41
C GLN A 70 -0.96 5.25 -5.67
N LYS A 71 -1.95 4.38 -5.50
CA LYS A 71 -2.87 3.97 -6.56
C LYS A 71 -4.29 3.90 -6.00
N ASN A 72 -5.19 4.72 -6.55
CA ASN A 72 -6.63 4.64 -6.31
C ASN A 72 -7.06 4.67 -4.84
N GLY A 73 -6.43 5.53 -4.05
CA GLY A 73 -6.76 5.67 -2.63
C GLY A 73 -6.20 4.56 -1.73
N GLY A 74 -5.25 3.77 -2.24
CA GLY A 74 -4.34 2.98 -1.41
C GLY A 74 -2.92 3.04 -1.97
N ILE A 75 -2.08 2.13 -1.49
CA ILE A 75 -0.66 2.04 -1.84
C ILE A 75 -0.42 0.70 -2.51
N LEU A 76 0.21 0.73 -3.68
CA LEU A 76 0.74 -0.48 -4.31
C LEU A 76 2.20 -0.61 -3.91
N LEU A 77 2.50 -1.66 -3.15
CA LEU A 77 3.83 -1.97 -2.62
C LEU A 77 4.44 -3.11 -3.44
N THR A 78 5.65 -2.90 -3.92
CA THR A 78 6.45 -3.87 -4.64
C THR A 78 7.48 -4.48 -3.70
N CYS A 79 7.33 -5.77 -3.43
CA CYS A 79 8.22 -6.56 -2.60
C CYS A 79 9.23 -7.32 -3.47
N GLU A 80 10.45 -7.48 -2.96
CA GLU A 80 11.50 -8.24 -3.64
C GLU A 80 11.26 -9.76 -3.55
N THR A 81 10.73 -10.22 -2.41
CA THR A 81 10.55 -11.65 -2.12
C THR A 81 9.13 -11.98 -1.64
N GLU A 82 8.71 -13.23 -1.84
CA GLU A 82 7.45 -13.77 -1.29
C GLU A 82 7.45 -13.80 0.25
N GLU A 83 8.62 -13.97 0.86
CA GLU A 83 8.81 -13.84 2.31
C GLU A 83 8.45 -12.45 2.80
N THR A 84 8.87 -11.40 2.09
CA THR A 84 8.51 -10.02 2.43
C THR A 84 6.99 -9.79 2.30
N VAL A 85 6.34 -10.42 1.32
CA VAL A 85 4.87 -10.40 1.21
C VAL A 85 4.18 -11.06 2.40
N ARG A 86 4.68 -12.21 2.86
CA ARG A 86 4.14 -12.88 4.04
C ARG A 86 4.37 -12.05 5.30
N TRP A 87 5.57 -11.47 5.45
CA TRP A 87 5.90 -10.58 6.54
C TRP A 87 4.96 -9.37 6.60
N ILE A 88 4.76 -8.64 5.49
CA ILE A 88 3.93 -7.43 5.50
C ILE A 88 2.46 -7.74 5.79
N LYS A 89 1.94 -8.91 5.38
CA LYS A 89 0.58 -9.35 5.73
C LYS A 89 0.35 -9.45 7.23
N VAL A 90 1.39 -9.80 8.01
CA VAL A 90 1.32 -9.85 9.48
C VAL A 90 1.69 -8.50 10.07
N ALA A 91 2.77 -7.88 9.58
CA ALA A 91 3.34 -6.65 10.12
C ALA A 91 2.42 -5.43 9.97
N ILE A 92 1.50 -5.44 9.00
CA ILE A 92 0.67 -4.26 8.67
C ILE A 92 -0.11 -3.71 9.87
N LYS A 93 -0.52 -4.57 10.81
CA LYS A 93 -1.23 -4.17 12.04
C LYS A 93 -0.35 -3.43 13.04
N HIS A 94 0.97 -3.57 12.92
CA HIS A 94 1.97 -2.90 13.75
C HIS A 94 2.44 -1.58 13.12
N VAL A 95 2.12 -1.35 11.84
CA VAL A 95 2.40 -0.08 11.15
C VAL A 95 1.44 0.97 11.70
N ARG A 96 1.97 1.89 12.52
CA ARG A 96 1.19 2.94 13.17
C ARG A 96 1.29 4.24 12.38
N MET A 97 0.18 4.62 11.74
CA MET A 97 0.01 5.94 11.16
C MET A 97 -0.17 6.98 12.29
N ARG A 98 0.41 8.18 12.15
CA ARG A 98 0.20 9.36 13.01
C ARG A 98 -1.28 9.77 13.07
N ASN A 99 -2.02 9.60 11.98
CA ASN A 99 -3.46 9.86 11.95
C ASN A 99 -4.30 8.79 12.69
N GLY A 100 -3.66 7.75 13.23
CA GLY A 100 -4.31 6.66 13.96
C GLY A 100 -5.14 5.72 13.07
N ARG A 101 -5.01 5.80 11.74
CA ARG A 101 -5.78 4.98 10.81
C ARG A 101 -5.18 3.57 10.72
N GLU A 102 -6.04 2.58 10.86
CA GLU A 102 -5.71 1.18 10.66
C GLU A 102 -5.64 0.82 9.17
N LEU A 103 -4.66 -0.03 8.84
CA LEU A 103 -4.38 -0.48 7.49
C LEU A 103 -4.58 -2.00 7.38
N LYS A 104 -4.95 -2.44 6.18
CA LYS A 104 -5.00 -3.86 5.81
C LYS A 104 -4.26 -4.11 4.50
N VAL A 105 -3.77 -5.33 4.34
CA VAL A 105 -3.20 -5.82 3.10
C VAL A 105 -4.29 -6.50 2.27
N GLU A 106 -4.40 -6.11 1.01
CA GLU A 106 -5.28 -6.69 0.01
C GLU A 106 -4.45 -7.14 -1.21
N GLU A 107 -5.09 -7.87 -2.12
CA GLU A 107 -4.48 -8.20 -3.40
C GLU A 107 -4.35 -6.95 -4.30
N ARG A 108 -3.39 -6.97 -5.23
CA ARG A 108 -3.16 -5.86 -6.21
C ARG A 108 -4.46 -5.44 -6.91
N GLN A 109 -5.34 -6.40 -7.19
CA GLN A 109 -6.62 -6.23 -7.88
C GLN A 109 -7.58 -5.34 -7.10
N ALA A 110 -7.45 -5.25 -5.76
CA ALA A 110 -8.28 -4.38 -4.93
C ALA A 110 -8.09 -2.89 -5.26
N LEU A 111 -6.88 -2.53 -5.72
CA LEU A 111 -6.56 -1.17 -6.19
C LEU A 111 -6.80 -0.99 -7.69
N ASP A 112 -7.31 -2.00 -8.40
CA ASP A 112 -7.76 -1.76 -9.76
C ASP A 112 -9.06 -0.96 -9.71
N ASN A 113 -9.07 0.21 -10.35
CA ASN A 113 -10.29 0.99 -10.55
C ASN A 113 -11.23 0.21 -11.47
N ARG A 114 -12.00 -0.72 -10.93
CA ARG A 114 -12.97 -1.49 -11.71
C ARG A 114 -14.36 -1.01 -11.38
N PHE A 115 -15.16 -0.82 -12.41
CA PHE A 115 -16.54 -0.38 -12.31
C PHE A 115 -17.42 -1.33 -13.09
N LEU A 116 -18.60 -1.63 -12.58
CA LEU A 116 -19.64 -2.33 -13.29
C LEU A 116 -20.55 -1.28 -13.93
N ALA A 117 -20.56 -1.21 -15.26
CA ALA A 117 -21.58 -0.50 -16.02
C ALA A 117 -22.68 -1.47 -16.41
N GLU A 118 -23.89 -1.23 -15.93
CA GLU A 118 -25.08 -1.89 -16.42
C GLU A 118 -25.67 -1.05 -17.54
N GLY A 119 -25.95 -1.64 -18.70
CA GLY A 119 -26.53 -0.91 -19.82
C GLY A 119 -27.41 -1.75 -20.70
N ARG A 120 -28.16 -1.06 -21.56
CA ARG A 120 -29.12 -1.64 -22.49
C ARG A 120 -28.78 -1.27 -23.93
N CYS A 121 -28.76 -2.28 -24.79
CA CYS A 121 -28.68 -2.11 -26.23
C CYS A 121 -30.03 -1.68 -26.81
N THR A 122 -30.03 -0.76 -27.76
CA THR A 122 -31.24 -0.35 -28.50
C THR A 122 -31.74 -1.40 -29.52
N HIS A 123 -30.97 -2.46 -29.78
CA HIS A 123 -31.32 -3.52 -30.73
C HIS A 123 -30.85 -4.88 -30.21
N SER A 124 -31.65 -5.91 -30.45
CA SER A 124 -31.41 -7.31 -30.04
C SER A 124 -30.20 -7.99 -30.69
N ARG A 125 -29.60 -7.39 -31.72
CA ARG A 125 -28.45 -7.97 -32.42
C ARG A 125 -27.16 -7.84 -31.61
N TYR A 126 -27.17 -6.95 -30.62
CA TYR A 126 -26.04 -6.68 -29.74
C TYR A 126 -26.23 -7.43 -28.44
N ASN A 127 -25.34 -8.39 -28.17
CA ASN A 127 -25.37 -9.29 -27.02
C ASN A 127 -23.99 -9.35 -26.35
N GLY A 128 -23.85 -10.11 -25.26
CA GLY A 128 -22.59 -10.19 -24.53
C GLY A 128 -21.40 -10.67 -25.36
N ARG A 129 -21.63 -11.41 -26.46
CA ARG A 129 -20.54 -11.94 -27.31
C ARG A 129 -19.94 -10.90 -28.25
N ASN A 130 -20.74 -9.94 -28.72
CA ASN A 130 -20.30 -8.99 -29.75
C ASN A 130 -20.28 -7.52 -29.29
N ILE A 131 -20.81 -7.21 -28.11
CA ILE A 131 -20.96 -5.83 -27.65
C ILE A 131 -19.63 -5.10 -27.51
N LEU A 132 -18.60 -5.74 -26.94
CA LEU A 132 -17.30 -5.12 -26.73
C LEU A 132 -16.57 -4.82 -28.05
N GLU A 133 -16.55 -5.79 -28.96
CA GLU A 133 -15.99 -5.62 -30.31
C GLU A 133 -16.70 -4.50 -31.07
N THR A 134 -18.03 -4.44 -30.96
CA THR A 134 -18.84 -3.39 -31.57
C THR A 134 -18.51 -2.01 -30.98
N ILE A 135 -18.41 -1.90 -29.65
CA ILE A 135 -18.06 -0.63 -29.00
C ILE A 135 -16.68 -0.17 -29.46
N MET A 136 -15.69 -1.07 -29.46
CA MET A 136 -14.33 -0.78 -29.91
C MET A 136 -14.30 -0.26 -31.36
N LYS A 137 -15.05 -0.93 -32.25
CA LYS A 137 -15.11 -0.60 -33.68
C LYS A 137 -15.63 0.81 -33.97
N TYR A 138 -16.65 1.25 -33.23
CA TYR A 138 -17.35 2.51 -33.54
C TYR A 138 -16.95 3.69 -32.64
N ASN A 139 -16.11 3.48 -31.62
CA ASN A 139 -15.71 4.51 -30.66
C ASN A 139 -14.19 4.62 -30.58
N ARG A 140 -13.60 5.35 -31.55
CA ARG A 140 -12.17 5.69 -31.54
C ARG A 140 -11.88 6.55 -30.31
N GLY A 141 -11.22 5.97 -29.30
CA GLY A 141 -10.92 6.61 -28.01
C GLY A 141 -11.50 5.88 -26.79
N LEU A 142 -12.31 4.84 -26.99
CA LEU A 142 -12.63 3.88 -25.94
C LEU A 142 -11.75 2.64 -26.10
N ASP A 143 -10.85 2.43 -25.14
CA ASP A 143 -10.12 1.18 -25.03
C ASP A 143 -10.96 0.16 -24.25
N THR A 144 -11.43 -0.87 -24.96
CA THR A 144 -12.22 -1.96 -24.40
C THR A 144 -11.39 -3.23 -24.18
N SER A 145 -10.07 -3.20 -24.37
CA SER A 145 -9.19 -4.39 -24.27
C SER A 145 -9.27 -5.09 -22.91
N ARG A 146 -9.52 -4.33 -21.85
CA ARG A 146 -9.64 -4.80 -20.46
C ARG A 146 -11.09 -4.88 -19.97
N TRP A 147 -12.06 -4.62 -20.83
CA TRP A 147 -13.47 -4.71 -20.44
C TRP A 147 -13.90 -6.16 -20.47
N ILE A 148 -14.74 -6.55 -19.52
CA ILE A 148 -15.24 -7.93 -19.42
C ILE A 148 -16.75 -7.87 -19.29
N VAL A 149 -17.46 -8.64 -20.12
CA VAL A 149 -18.90 -8.84 -19.92
C VAL A 149 -19.07 -9.80 -18.75
N THR A 150 -19.61 -9.31 -17.63
CA THR A 150 -19.77 -10.09 -16.40
C THR A 150 -21.15 -10.73 -16.30
N ARG A 151 -22.18 -10.08 -16.86
CA ARG A 151 -23.55 -10.57 -16.80
C ARG A 151 -24.35 -10.17 -18.03
N GLU A 152 -25.21 -11.07 -18.47
CA GLU A 152 -26.24 -10.81 -19.47
C GLU A 152 -27.59 -11.24 -18.89
N LYS A 153 -28.58 -10.33 -18.90
CA LYS A 153 -29.91 -10.57 -18.34
C LYS A 153 -30.98 -10.13 -19.32
N GLN A 154 -31.79 -11.08 -19.77
CA GLN A 154 -32.98 -10.79 -20.55
C GLN A 154 -34.08 -10.18 -19.64
N THR A 155 -34.63 -9.04 -20.04
CA THR A 155 -35.77 -8.40 -19.37
C THR A 155 -36.95 -8.23 -20.32
N ARG A 156 -38.14 -7.90 -19.80
CA ARG A 156 -39.34 -7.62 -20.61
C ARG A 156 -39.09 -6.51 -21.66
N THR A 157 -38.22 -5.57 -21.32
CA THR A 157 -37.92 -4.37 -22.12
C THR A 157 -36.65 -4.51 -22.97
N GLY A 158 -36.05 -5.70 -23.03
CA GLY A 158 -34.85 -5.99 -23.82
C GLY A 158 -33.70 -6.56 -23.00
N LEU A 159 -32.53 -6.65 -23.62
CA LEU A 159 -31.33 -7.22 -23.04
C LEU A 159 -30.57 -6.18 -22.21
N ILE A 160 -30.26 -6.53 -20.96
CA ILE A 160 -29.38 -5.75 -20.10
C ILE A 160 -28.05 -6.49 -20.00
N ILE A 161 -26.96 -5.76 -20.21
CA ILE A 161 -25.59 -6.28 -20.16
C ILE A 161 -24.85 -5.51 -19.07
N THR A 162 -24.19 -6.24 -18.18
CA THR A 162 -23.26 -5.68 -17.20
C THR A 162 -21.84 -5.90 -17.71
N ILE A 163 -21.09 -4.82 -17.79
CA ILE A 163 -19.71 -4.79 -18.26
C ILE A 163 -18.86 -4.29 -17.10
N GLU A 164 -17.79 -5.00 -16.79
CA GLU A 164 -16.71 -4.53 -15.94
C GLU A 164 -15.75 -3.70 -16.79
N LEU A 165 -15.48 -2.46 -16.36
CA LEU A 165 -14.65 -1.49 -17.06
C LEU A 165 -13.62 -0.86 -16.12
N GLU A 166 -12.53 -0.39 -16.72
CA GLU A 166 -11.49 0.36 -16.01
C GLU A 166 -11.96 1.78 -15.67
N GLY A 167 -11.49 2.36 -14.56
CA GLY A 167 -11.89 3.69 -14.09
C GLY A 167 -11.66 4.81 -15.10
N ARG A 168 -10.58 4.73 -15.90
CA ARG A 168 -10.32 5.68 -17.00
C ARG A 168 -11.49 5.69 -18.01
N SER A 169 -12.09 4.53 -18.25
CA SER A 169 -13.23 4.38 -19.14
C SER A 169 -14.50 5.04 -18.59
N VAL A 170 -14.68 5.07 -17.26
CA VAL A 170 -15.84 5.75 -16.63
C VAL A 170 -15.87 7.23 -17.02
N GLY A 171 -14.71 7.89 -16.99
CA GLY A 171 -14.60 9.30 -17.38
C GLY A 171 -15.05 9.54 -18.83
N THR A 172 -14.62 8.67 -19.74
CA THR A 172 -15.02 8.73 -21.16
C THR A 172 -16.50 8.42 -21.34
N LEU A 173 -17.07 7.45 -20.61
CA LEU A 173 -18.51 7.16 -20.61
C LEU A 173 -19.35 8.38 -20.20
N ARG A 174 -18.90 9.11 -19.16
CA ARG A 174 -19.56 10.35 -18.71
C ARG A 174 -19.50 11.44 -19.78
N LYS A 175 -18.36 11.61 -20.46
CA LYS A 175 -18.22 12.56 -21.59
C LYS A 175 -19.20 12.24 -22.73
N LEU A 176 -19.44 10.95 -22.98
CA LEU A 176 -20.44 10.47 -23.96
C LEU A 176 -21.88 10.48 -23.42
N ARG A 177 -22.14 11.11 -22.27
CA ARG A 177 -23.45 11.18 -21.61
C ARG A 177 -24.09 9.81 -21.44
N ASN A 178 -23.28 8.79 -21.10
CA ASN A 178 -23.73 7.41 -20.88
C ASN A 178 -24.40 6.75 -22.10
N LYS A 179 -24.14 7.25 -23.32
CA LYS A 179 -24.69 6.72 -24.57
C LYS A 179 -23.56 6.40 -25.54
N ILE A 180 -23.24 5.12 -25.69
CA ILE A 180 -22.15 4.66 -26.55
C ILE A 180 -22.72 4.25 -27.92
N PRO A 181 -22.33 4.88 -29.02
CA PRO A 181 -22.67 4.44 -30.37
C PRO A 181 -22.25 3.00 -30.67
N LEU A 182 -23.12 2.24 -31.35
CA LEU A 182 -22.88 0.83 -31.76
C LEU A 182 -22.89 0.65 -33.29
N ASP A 183 -23.01 1.74 -34.04
CA ASP A 183 -23.00 1.77 -35.49
C ASP A 183 -22.49 3.12 -36.01
N GLN A 184 -22.15 3.17 -37.30
CA GLN A 184 -21.64 4.37 -37.95
C GLN A 184 -22.69 5.49 -38.04
N SER A 185 -23.96 5.12 -38.18
CA SER A 185 -25.10 6.04 -38.23
C SER A 185 -25.52 6.58 -36.85
N ARG A 186 -24.96 6.05 -35.75
CA ARG A 186 -25.27 6.41 -34.36
C ARG A 186 -26.74 6.24 -33.98
N VAL A 187 -27.46 5.41 -34.73
CA VAL A 187 -28.86 5.05 -34.48
C VAL A 187 -28.89 4.06 -33.33
N HIS A 188 -28.01 3.05 -33.38
CA HIS A 188 -27.92 2.07 -32.32
C HIS A 188 -26.94 2.48 -31.23
N ARG A 189 -27.35 2.29 -29.98
CA ARG A 189 -26.60 2.73 -28.80
C ARG A 189 -26.64 1.70 -27.68
N PHE A 190 -25.55 1.67 -26.92
CA PHE A 190 -25.52 1.09 -25.59
C PHE A 190 -25.77 2.22 -24.58
N ASN A 191 -26.95 2.21 -23.97
CA ASN A 191 -27.32 3.19 -22.96
C ASN A 191 -26.91 2.65 -21.59
N VAL A 192 -25.89 3.25 -20.99
CA VAL A 192 -25.46 2.92 -19.63
C VAL A 192 -26.49 3.48 -18.65
N ILE A 193 -27.08 2.58 -17.87
CA ILE A 193 -28.13 2.83 -16.89
C ILE A 193 -27.49 3.21 -15.55
N SER A 194 -26.51 2.42 -15.10
CA SER A 194 -25.82 2.62 -13.83
C SER A 194 -24.33 2.32 -13.99
N VAL A 195 -23.51 2.97 -13.17
CA VAL A 195 -22.09 2.67 -13.02
C VAL A 195 -21.81 2.58 -11.52
N THR A 196 -21.41 1.41 -11.05
CA THR A 196 -21.09 1.15 -9.65
C THR A 196 -19.64 0.68 -9.53
N PRO A 197 -18.89 1.06 -8.48
CA PRO A 197 -17.60 0.43 -8.20
C PRO A 197 -17.76 -1.10 -8.12
N SER A 198 -16.85 -1.84 -8.76
CA SER A 198 -16.80 -3.30 -8.71
C SER A 198 -16.11 -3.70 -7.42
N MET A 199 -16.88 -4.16 -6.43
CA MET A 199 -16.32 -4.89 -5.30
C MET A 199 -16.33 -6.37 -5.70
N ARG A 200 -15.26 -6.86 -6.34
CA ARG A 200 -15.10 -8.31 -6.44
C ARG A 200 -14.79 -8.81 -5.02
N ASP A 201 -15.63 -9.69 -4.51
CA ASP A 201 -15.33 -10.45 -3.29
C ASP A 201 -14.06 -11.27 -3.55
N ILE A 202 -13.00 -10.90 -2.83
CA ILE A 202 -11.67 -11.51 -2.86
C ILE A 202 -11.78 -12.86 -2.12
N ASN A 203 -12.32 -13.87 -2.80
CA ASN A 203 -12.42 -15.24 -2.30
C ASN A 203 -12.14 -16.24 -3.43
N GLN A 204 -10.97 -16.13 -4.05
CA GLN A 204 -10.37 -17.11 -4.97
C GLN A 204 -9.00 -16.52 -5.32
N GLU A 205 -7.96 -16.79 -4.57
CA GLU A 205 -7.09 -17.95 -4.80
C GLU A 205 -6.34 -18.30 -3.49
N ARG A 206 -6.64 -19.47 -2.90
CA ARG A 206 -5.79 -20.07 -1.87
C ARG A 206 -4.52 -20.58 -2.53
N ASN A 207 -3.41 -19.85 -2.36
CA ASN A 207 -2.08 -20.44 -2.49
C ASN A 207 -1.76 -21.23 -1.22
N GLU A 208 -1.80 -22.55 -1.33
CA GLU A 208 -1.17 -23.47 -0.39
C GLU A 208 0.31 -23.61 -0.76
N GLY A 209 1.23 -23.29 0.15
CA GLY A 209 2.65 -23.54 -0.06
C GLY A 209 3.58 -22.94 0.99
N LEU A 210 4.02 -23.80 1.93
CA LEU A 210 5.12 -23.65 2.91
C LEU A 210 4.97 -22.54 3.96
N THR A 211 4.70 -22.98 5.19
CA THR A 211 4.63 -22.20 6.44
C THR A 211 6.01 -21.70 6.86
N LEU A 212 6.30 -20.42 6.64
CA LEU A 212 7.13 -19.66 7.56
C LEU A 212 6.16 -19.07 8.58
N ASP A 213 6.25 -19.54 9.82
CA ASP A 213 5.45 -19.04 10.94
C ASP A 213 6.02 -17.70 11.40
N VAL A 214 5.83 -16.64 10.60
CA VAL A 214 5.91 -15.27 11.13
C VAL A 214 4.66 -15.06 11.97
N THR A 215 4.84 -14.98 13.27
CA THR A 215 3.75 -14.90 14.25
C THR A 215 3.77 -13.56 14.96
N ASP A 216 2.68 -13.24 15.66
CA ASP A 216 2.55 -12.00 16.43
C ASP A 216 3.64 -11.85 17.50
N ASP A 217 4.19 -12.97 17.95
CA ASP A 217 5.26 -13.03 18.95
C ASP A 217 6.59 -12.43 18.43
N ASP A 218 6.78 -12.37 17.10
CA ASP A 218 7.95 -11.75 16.47
C ASP A 218 7.94 -10.21 16.54
N PHE A 219 6.81 -9.60 16.97
CA PHE A 219 6.64 -8.14 17.06
C PHE A 219 6.63 -7.61 18.49
N GLY A 220 6.93 -8.48 19.47
CA GLY A 220 7.06 -8.13 20.88
C GLY A 220 5.75 -7.63 21.53
N PRO A 221 5.66 -7.64 22.88
CA PRO A 221 4.55 -7.00 23.56
C PRO A 221 4.60 -5.49 23.29
N LEU A 222 3.56 -4.98 22.63
CA LEU A 222 3.26 -3.54 22.55
C LEU A 222 3.09 -3.02 23.98
N LEU A 223 4.19 -2.61 24.59
CA LEU A 223 4.18 -1.97 25.89
C LEU A 223 3.33 -0.70 25.79
N GLY A 224 2.11 -0.79 26.31
CA GLY A 224 1.33 0.36 26.73
C GLY A 224 2.10 1.08 27.82
N GLY A 225 3.01 1.97 27.40
CA GLY A 225 3.78 2.84 28.26
C GLY A 225 3.11 4.20 28.36
N GLU A 226 2.07 4.29 29.19
CA GLU A 226 1.81 5.55 29.90
C GLU A 226 2.94 5.74 30.93
N GLY A 227 3.53 6.94 30.98
CA GLY A 227 4.31 7.36 32.14
C GLY A 227 5.77 7.74 31.88
N GLY A 228 5.95 8.88 31.22
CA GLY A 228 6.85 9.97 31.66
C GLY A 228 8.31 9.66 31.97
N TYR A 229 9.21 10.07 31.08
CA TYR A 229 10.45 10.75 31.43
C TYR A 229 10.81 11.81 30.35
N SER A 230 11.02 13.03 30.84
CA SER A 230 11.72 14.17 30.23
C SER A 230 12.69 14.66 31.33
N PRO A 231 13.79 15.41 31.11
CA PRO A 231 14.36 16.07 29.91
C PRO A 231 15.82 15.57 29.65
N GLU A 232 16.70 16.03 28.76
CA GLU A 232 17.19 17.38 28.43
C GLU A 232 17.89 17.38 27.05
N SER A 233 17.80 18.50 26.34
CA SER A 233 18.48 18.78 25.07
C SER A 233 19.96 19.10 25.27
N PRO A 234 20.78 18.92 24.23
CA PRO A 234 21.80 19.92 23.93
C PRO A 234 21.59 20.52 22.53
N THR A 235 21.61 21.84 22.53
CA THR A 235 21.87 22.74 21.39
C THR A 235 23.04 22.25 20.53
N SER A 236 22.85 22.23 19.21
CA SER A 236 23.96 22.24 18.25
C SER A 236 23.69 23.18 17.09
N GLU A 237 24.77 23.71 16.56
CA GLU A 237 24.87 25.00 15.90
C GLU A 237 24.50 24.99 14.41
N TYR A 238 24.20 26.19 13.93
CA TYR A 238 23.98 26.54 12.54
C TYR A 238 25.16 26.11 11.65
N SER A 239 24.85 25.52 10.48
CA SER A 239 25.72 25.61 9.31
C SER A 239 24.85 25.71 8.05
N GLN A 240 24.87 26.90 7.46
CA GLN A 240 24.37 27.21 6.13
C GLN A 240 25.20 26.46 5.09
N CYS A 241 24.54 25.80 4.14
CA CYS A 241 25.14 25.48 2.84
C CYS A 241 24.25 26.02 1.73
N ASP A 242 24.92 26.69 0.82
CA ASP A 242 24.38 27.61 -0.16
C ASP A 242 23.51 26.97 -1.23
N ARG A 243 22.61 27.84 -1.69
CA ARG A 243 21.61 27.66 -2.72
C ARG A 243 22.26 27.92 -4.08
N SER A 244 22.18 26.97 -5.01
CA SER A 244 22.26 27.27 -6.44
C SER A 244 21.15 26.53 -7.17
N THR A 245 20.04 27.27 -7.34
CA THR A 245 18.91 26.94 -8.19
C THR A 245 19.23 27.23 -9.64
N SER A 246 19.00 26.28 -10.53
CA SER A 246 18.43 26.57 -11.85
C SER A 246 17.89 25.30 -12.50
N THR A 247 16.60 25.04 -12.36
CA THR A 247 15.85 24.31 -13.41
C THR A 247 14.43 24.87 -13.48
N SER A 248 14.12 25.36 -14.68
CA SER A 248 12.86 25.97 -15.08
C SER A 248 11.72 24.95 -15.02
N PHE A 249 10.58 25.41 -14.50
CA PHE A 249 9.31 24.68 -14.55
C PHE A 249 8.70 24.83 -15.94
N ASP A 250 8.52 23.72 -16.65
CA ASP A 250 7.57 23.64 -17.75
C ASP A 250 6.25 23.07 -17.23
N THR A 251 5.19 23.82 -17.49
CA THR A 251 3.79 23.50 -17.23
C THR A 251 3.27 22.56 -18.30
N ASP A 252 3.25 21.26 -18.01
CA ASP A 252 2.21 20.35 -18.48
C ASP A 252 2.14 19.16 -17.51
N GLY A 253 0.95 18.94 -16.96
CA GLY A 253 0.73 17.99 -15.87
C GLY A 253 0.84 16.56 -16.35
N ASP A 254 1.93 15.89 -15.99
CA ASP A 254 2.09 14.44 -16.04
C ASP A 254 2.91 13.94 -14.84
N GLU A 255 2.38 12.91 -14.20
CA GLU A 255 3.02 11.89 -13.36
C GLU A 255 4.23 12.31 -12.48
N PHE A 256 3.98 12.51 -11.18
CA PHE A 256 5.04 12.53 -10.18
C PHE A 256 5.54 11.09 -9.93
N ILE A 257 6.59 10.68 -10.63
CA ILE A 257 7.41 9.54 -10.23
C ILE A 257 8.42 10.06 -9.21
N LEU A 258 8.09 9.96 -7.92
CA LEU A 258 9.07 10.11 -6.85
C LEU A 258 9.73 8.75 -6.62
N SER A 259 10.73 8.42 -7.45
CA SER A 259 11.65 7.33 -7.15
C SER A 259 12.53 7.77 -5.98
N ALA A 260 12.22 7.33 -4.77
CA ALA A 260 13.19 7.41 -3.68
C ALA A 260 14.25 6.33 -3.93
N GLU A 261 15.46 6.73 -4.34
CA GLU A 261 16.62 5.85 -4.43
C GLU A 261 16.98 5.31 -3.04
N LEU A 262 16.59 4.06 -2.77
CA LEU A 262 16.91 3.33 -1.53
C LEU A 262 18.36 2.82 -1.46
N ASP A 263 19.16 3.03 -2.50
CA ASP A 263 20.56 2.56 -2.58
C ASP A 263 21.52 3.27 -1.61
N ARG A 264 21.08 4.29 -0.87
CA ARG A 264 21.94 5.03 0.07
C ARG A 264 22.17 4.35 1.41
N PHE A 265 21.61 3.16 1.64
CA PHE A 265 21.63 2.51 2.96
C PHE A 265 22.51 1.26 3.07
N THR A 266 23.29 0.92 2.05
CA THR A 266 24.02 -0.37 2.00
C THR A 266 25.44 -0.35 2.60
N ASN A 267 26.03 0.81 2.90
CA ASN A 267 27.46 0.89 3.28
C ASN A 267 27.77 1.52 4.66
N MET A 268 26.99 1.20 5.70
CA MET A 268 27.42 1.47 7.09
C MET A 268 28.00 0.20 7.70
N ASP A 269 29.28 -0.08 7.42
CA ASP A 269 30.07 -1.05 8.17
C ASP A 269 30.42 -0.44 9.53
N ILE A 270 29.99 -1.11 10.61
CA ILE A 270 30.31 -0.74 11.99
C ILE A 270 31.45 -1.67 12.43
N ASP A 271 32.68 -1.16 12.39
CA ASP A 271 33.83 -1.79 13.05
C ASP A 271 33.66 -1.68 14.57
N VAL A 272 33.53 -2.83 15.23
CA VAL A 272 33.56 -2.92 16.70
C VAL A 272 34.84 -3.65 17.09
N GLU A 273 35.85 -2.88 17.53
CA GLU A 273 36.99 -3.44 18.25
C GLU A 273 36.60 -3.85 19.68
N PRO A 274 37.13 -4.97 20.21
CA PRO A 274 36.87 -5.39 21.58
C PRO A 274 37.92 -4.83 22.54
N GLU A 275 37.55 -3.87 23.39
CA GLU A 275 38.38 -3.48 24.53
C GLU A 275 38.25 -4.45 25.72
N LYS A 276 39.41 -4.95 26.15
CA LYS A 276 39.68 -5.57 27.45
C LYS A 276 39.92 -4.46 28.49
N HIS A 277 39.34 -4.54 29.69
CA HIS A 277 40.12 -4.42 30.93
C HIS A 277 39.37 -4.83 32.21
N GLU A 278 40.22 -5.22 33.14
CA GLU A 278 40.15 -5.90 34.44
C GLU A 278 39.34 -5.29 35.61
N PRO A 279 39.20 -6.04 36.73
CA PRO A 279 38.32 -5.72 37.84
C PRO A 279 38.99 -4.85 38.91
N THR A 280 38.21 -4.06 39.66
CA THR A 280 38.70 -3.40 40.89
C THR A 280 37.69 -3.55 42.02
N ALA A 281 38.24 -3.85 43.20
CA ALA A 281 37.58 -4.38 44.37
C ALA A 281 37.16 -3.31 45.39
N ARG A 282 36.23 -3.72 46.27
CA ARG A 282 36.04 -3.34 47.68
C ARG A 282 35.69 -1.89 48.03
N GLY A 283 34.55 -1.75 48.72
CA GLY A 283 34.20 -0.58 49.52
C GLY A 283 32.96 -0.84 50.39
N THR A 284 33.15 -1.54 51.50
CA THR A 284 32.17 -1.68 52.61
C THR A 284 32.06 -0.35 53.36
N LEU A 285 30.86 0.14 53.69
CA LEU A 285 30.52 0.67 55.04
C LEU A 285 29.10 1.27 55.14
N GLN A 286 28.49 0.89 56.27
CA GLN A 286 27.59 1.65 57.15
C GLN A 286 26.09 1.82 56.84
N GLN A 287 25.36 0.99 57.58
CA GLN A 287 24.04 1.21 58.15
C GLN A 287 23.87 2.61 58.79
N LYS A 288 22.67 3.17 58.64
CA LYS A 288 21.95 3.86 59.73
C LYS A 288 20.43 3.72 59.55
N PRO A 289 19.68 3.35 60.59
CA PRO A 289 18.21 3.31 60.61
C PRO A 289 17.63 4.61 61.19
N MET A 290 16.29 4.71 61.19
CA MET A 290 15.40 5.75 61.74
C MET A 290 14.71 6.57 60.64
N LEU A 291 13.40 6.84 60.64
CA LEU A 291 12.38 6.77 61.69
C LEU A 291 10.99 6.66 61.02
N ARG A 292 10.08 5.96 61.70
CA ARG A 292 8.64 5.99 61.50
C ARG A 292 8.11 7.44 61.51
N LEU A 293 7.22 7.78 60.58
CA LEU A 293 6.08 8.65 60.90
C LEU A 293 4.79 8.05 60.30
N LYS A 294 3.89 7.66 61.20
CA LYS A 294 2.48 7.36 60.90
C LYS A 294 1.67 8.66 60.96
N ARG A 295 0.46 8.59 60.39
CA ARG A 295 -0.73 9.47 60.53
C ARG A 295 -0.83 10.54 59.43
N GLN A 296 -2.00 10.86 58.87
CA GLN A 296 -3.38 10.53 59.26
C GLN A 296 -4.33 10.72 58.07
N LYS A 297 -5.35 9.87 58.02
CA LYS A 297 -6.64 10.07 57.35
C LYS A 297 -7.21 11.47 57.64
N LYS A 298 -7.72 12.14 56.61
CA LYS A 298 -8.94 12.94 56.73
C LYS A 298 -9.67 12.99 55.39
N GLU A 299 -10.89 12.48 55.44
CA GLU A 299 -11.94 12.55 54.43
C GLU A 299 -13.11 13.32 55.10
N PRO A 300 -14.25 13.56 54.45
CA PRO A 300 -14.54 14.72 53.61
C PRO A 300 -15.62 15.63 54.24
N ARG A 301 -15.95 16.72 53.55
CA ARG A 301 -17.29 17.34 53.57
C ARG A 301 -17.69 17.66 52.15
#